data_AF-A0A1H9PKS3-F1
#
_entry.id   AF-A0A1H9PKS3-F1
#
_cell.length_a   1.000
_cell.length_b   1.000
_cell.length_c   1.000
_cell.angle_alpha   90.00
_cell.angle_beta   90.00
_cell.angle_gamma   90.00
#
_symmetry.space_group_name_H-M   'P 1'
#
loop_
_entity.id
_entity.type
_entity.pdbx_description
1 polymer ?
#
loop_
_entity_poly.entity_id
_entity_poly.type
_entity_poly.pdbx_seq_one_letter_code
_entity_poly.pdbx_strand_id
1 'polypeptide(L)'
;MLDTGPEIVCVPDISDMSKEIDFMTVKVGINGFGRIGRNFFRAAVEQKADLDVVAVNDLTDTKTLAHLLKYDSILGRFPGEVSYDDNSVIVDGKPIKVLAQRNPGDLPWKDLGVEVVVESTGLFTDGEKAKAHIAAGAKKVVISAPGKNVDGTFVLGVNDQDYDPAKHNIISNASCTTNCLAPLAKVLQDSFGIERGIMTTIHAYTGDQRLQDAPHKDLRRARAAALNMIPTKTGAAQAVALVIPELKGKFDGLAVRVPVPTGSLTDLTFIPSREVTVDEVKAAVKAAAEGPLKGILAYTEDPIVSTDIQGDSHSSIFDATETKVIGNLVKVLSWYDNEWGYSNRLVDLTELVADKL
;
A
#
# COMPACT_ATOMS: atom_id res chain seq x y z
N MET A 1 -31.22 -73.98 1.92
CA MET A 1 -29.85 -73.75 2.42
C MET A 1 -29.03 -73.30 1.25
N LEU A 2 -28.68 -72.01 1.19
CA LEU A 2 -27.48 -71.51 0.53
C LEU A 2 -27.25 -70.12 1.13
N ASP A 3 -26.06 -70.03 1.70
CA ASP A 3 -25.46 -68.99 2.52
C ASP A 3 -24.61 -68.12 1.59
N THR A 4 -24.78 -66.79 1.63
CA THR A 4 -23.81 -65.84 1.09
C THR A 4 -23.93 -64.53 1.87
N GLY A 5 -23.09 -64.38 2.89
CA GLY A 5 -22.86 -63.12 3.59
C GLY A 5 -22.24 -62.04 2.69
N PRO A 6 -22.25 -60.76 3.12
CA PRO A 6 -21.80 -59.64 2.31
C PRO A 6 -20.26 -59.59 2.20
N GLU A 7 -19.77 -59.31 1.00
CA GLU A 7 -18.37 -59.05 0.69
C GLU A 7 -17.85 -57.83 1.46
N ILE A 8 -16.78 -58.05 2.24
CA ILE A 8 -16.00 -56.97 2.84
C ILE A 8 -15.14 -56.37 1.74
N VAL A 9 -15.54 -55.21 1.22
CA VAL A 9 -14.69 -54.37 0.38
C VAL A 9 -13.66 -53.72 1.29
N CYS A 10 -12.40 -54.13 1.18
CA CYS A 10 -11.29 -53.44 1.84
C CYS A 10 -11.24 -52.00 1.34
N VAL A 11 -11.62 -51.06 2.21
CA VAL A 11 -11.41 -49.63 2.00
C VAL A 11 -9.89 -49.40 2.05
N PRO A 12 -9.26 -48.83 1.02
CA PRO A 12 -7.85 -48.49 1.10
C PRO A 12 -7.64 -47.48 2.23
N ASP A 13 -6.62 -47.74 3.04
CA ASP A 13 -6.19 -46.92 4.16
C ASP A 13 -5.90 -45.48 3.69
N ILE A 14 -6.65 -44.50 4.21
CA ILE A 14 -6.56 -43.08 3.83
C ILE A 14 -5.40 -42.39 4.58
N SER A 15 -4.59 -43.12 5.35
CA SER A 15 -3.51 -42.56 6.15
C SER A 15 -2.26 -42.11 5.37
N ASP A 16 -2.22 -42.24 4.04
CA ASP A 16 -1.05 -41.86 3.21
C ASP A 16 -1.39 -40.91 2.06
N MET A 17 -2.25 -39.91 2.33
CA MET A 17 -2.51 -38.78 1.42
C MET A 17 -2.11 -37.42 1.99
N SER A 18 -1.25 -37.38 3.02
CA SER A 18 -0.55 -36.17 3.44
C SER A 18 0.72 -35.95 2.59
N LYS A 19 0.57 -35.94 1.26
CA LYS A 19 1.48 -35.10 0.48
C LYS A 19 1.02 -33.68 0.77
N GLU A 20 1.63 -33.07 1.78
CA GLU A 20 1.75 -31.62 1.87
C GLU A 20 2.09 -31.15 0.47
N ILE A 21 1.13 -30.52 -0.20
CA ILE A 21 1.46 -29.54 -1.21
C ILE A 21 2.11 -28.44 -0.38
N ASP A 22 3.42 -28.53 -0.26
CA ASP A 22 4.29 -27.49 0.27
C ASP A 22 4.12 -26.31 -0.69
N PHE A 23 3.08 -25.50 -0.46
CA PHE A 23 2.98 -24.18 -1.06
C PHE A 23 4.17 -23.43 -0.47
N MET A 24 5.30 -23.42 -1.18
CA MET A 24 6.48 -22.69 -0.75
C MET A 24 6.09 -21.22 -0.61
N THR A 25 6.05 -20.73 0.63
CA THR A 25 5.86 -19.32 0.93
C THR A 25 6.87 -18.50 0.12
N VAL A 26 6.38 -17.51 -0.63
CA VAL A 26 7.20 -16.69 -1.53
C VAL A 26 8.19 -15.87 -0.73
N LYS A 27 9.46 -15.93 -1.15
CA LYS A 27 10.55 -15.19 -0.49
C LYS A 27 10.60 -13.74 -0.94
N VAL A 28 10.49 -12.84 0.03
CA VAL A 28 10.47 -11.39 -0.17
C VAL A 28 11.76 -10.75 0.31
N GLY A 29 12.32 -9.87 -0.53
CA GLY A 29 13.40 -8.94 -0.16
C GLY A 29 12.88 -7.52 -0.07
N ILE A 30 13.19 -6.79 1.00
CA ILE A 30 12.80 -5.37 1.14
C ILE A 30 14.01 -4.49 0.81
N ASN A 31 13.94 -3.68 -0.25
CA ASN A 31 14.96 -2.68 -0.55
C ASN A 31 14.55 -1.31 0.03
N GLY A 32 15.29 -0.84 1.03
CA GLY A 32 14.99 0.36 1.82
C GLY A 32 14.14 0.03 3.04
N PHE A 33 14.80 -0.26 4.18
CA PHE A 33 14.15 -0.54 5.47
C PHE A 33 13.88 0.74 6.27
N GLY A 34 13.44 1.78 5.54
CA GLY A 34 12.98 3.05 6.06
C GLY A 34 11.55 2.98 6.61
N ARG A 35 10.82 4.10 6.59
CA ARG A 35 9.46 4.15 7.15
C ARG A 35 8.52 3.13 6.49
N ILE A 36 8.42 3.12 5.16
CA ILE A 36 7.51 2.21 4.45
C ILE A 36 8.00 0.76 4.51
N GLY A 37 9.30 0.49 4.36
CA GLY A 37 9.83 -0.88 4.46
C GLY A 37 9.58 -1.51 5.84
N ARG A 38 9.74 -0.76 6.93
CA ARG A 38 9.39 -1.26 8.28
C ARG A 38 7.89 -1.42 8.47
N ASN A 39 7.08 -0.51 7.95
CA ASN A 39 5.63 -0.63 8.06
C ASN A 39 5.07 -1.77 7.20
N PHE A 40 5.64 -2.04 6.03
CA PHE A 40 5.35 -3.24 5.24
C PHE A 40 5.64 -4.50 6.06
N PHE A 41 6.81 -4.60 6.68
CA PHE A 41 7.15 -5.75 7.53
C PHE A 41 6.17 -5.89 8.71
N ARG A 42 5.87 -4.78 9.42
CA ARG A 42 4.89 -4.77 10.51
C ARG A 42 3.50 -5.22 10.05
N ALA A 43 3.02 -4.70 8.92
CA ALA A 43 1.73 -5.06 8.34
C ALA A 43 1.69 -6.54 7.94
N ALA A 44 2.74 -7.06 7.29
CA ALA A 44 2.84 -8.48 6.92
C ALA A 44 2.74 -9.39 8.15
N VAL A 45 3.41 -9.04 9.25
CA VAL A 45 3.32 -9.79 10.51
C VAL A 45 1.91 -9.70 11.12
N GLU A 46 1.31 -8.51 11.16
CA GLU A 46 -0.02 -8.31 11.74
C GLU A 46 -1.12 -9.03 10.96
N GLN A 47 -1.06 -8.97 9.63
CA GLN A 47 -1.98 -9.67 8.73
C GLN A 47 -1.75 -11.19 8.71
N LYS A 48 -0.59 -11.66 9.20
CA LYS A 48 -0.12 -13.05 9.02
C LYS A 48 -0.05 -13.44 7.54
N ALA A 49 0.47 -12.52 6.73
CA ALA A 49 0.62 -12.68 5.30
C ALA A 49 1.49 -13.91 4.96
N ASP A 50 1.17 -14.62 3.88
CA ASP A 50 1.96 -15.77 3.40
C ASP A 50 3.18 -15.29 2.60
N LEU A 51 4.04 -14.52 3.26
CA LEU A 51 5.26 -13.93 2.70
C LEU A 51 6.45 -14.18 3.62
N ASP A 52 7.53 -14.76 3.07
CA ASP A 52 8.76 -15.03 3.79
C ASP A 52 9.75 -13.88 3.58
N VAL A 53 9.75 -12.89 4.48
CA VAL A 53 10.74 -11.82 4.44
C VAL A 53 12.11 -12.36 4.87
N VAL A 54 12.96 -12.66 3.88
CA VAL A 54 14.27 -13.28 4.11
C VAL A 54 15.42 -12.26 4.22
N ALA A 55 15.24 -11.07 3.64
CA ALA A 55 16.29 -10.06 3.62
C ALA A 55 15.77 -8.62 3.55
N VAL A 56 16.53 -7.71 4.14
CA VAL A 56 16.34 -6.26 4.03
C VAL A 56 17.64 -5.59 3.60
N ASN A 57 17.55 -4.57 2.76
CA ASN A 57 18.69 -3.74 2.37
C ASN A 57 18.51 -2.31 2.86
N ASP A 58 19.43 -1.79 3.66
CA ASP A 58 19.50 -0.38 4.05
C ASP A 58 20.95 0.01 4.36
N LEU A 59 21.30 1.28 4.20
CA LEU A 59 22.68 1.77 4.35
C LEU A 59 22.99 2.11 5.82
N THR A 60 22.67 1.19 6.73
CA THR A 60 22.83 1.34 8.18
C THR A 60 23.06 -0.03 8.86
N ASP A 61 23.45 -0.02 10.14
CA ASP A 61 23.80 -1.22 10.89
C ASP A 61 22.57 -1.98 11.44
N THR A 62 22.75 -3.27 11.74
CA THR A 62 21.69 -4.19 12.22
C THR A 62 21.08 -3.72 13.54
N LYS A 63 21.89 -3.20 14.46
CA LYS A 63 21.43 -2.64 15.75
C LYS A 63 20.49 -1.47 15.54
N THR A 64 20.85 -0.54 14.65
CA THR A 64 20.00 0.61 14.32
C THR A 64 18.68 0.15 13.69
N LEU A 65 18.71 -0.77 12.72
CA LEU A 65 17.49 -1.29 12.08
C LEU A 65 16.58 -2.01 13.08
N ALA A 66 17.14 -2.89 13.92
CA ALA A 66 16.39 -3.59 14.97
C ALA A 66 15.75 -2.59 15.96
N HIS A 67 16.48 -1.55 16.36
CA HIS A 67 15.95 -0.51 17.23
C HIS A 67 14.76 0.23 16.59
N LEU A 68 14.89 0.65 15.33
CA LEU A 68 13.84 1.37 14.61
C LEU A 68 12.63 0.50 14.24
N LEU A 69 12.81 -0.81 14.12
CA LEU A 69 11.70 -1.75 14.01
C LEU A 69 10.99 -1.92 15.35
N LYS A 70 11.75 -2.07 16.46
CA LYS A 70 11.22 -2.29 17.80
C LYS A 70 10.44 -1.10 18.35
N TYR A 71 10.87 0.12 18.08
CA TYR A 71 10.29 1.35 18.61
C TYR A 71 9.86 2.30 17.49
N ASP A 72 8.56 2.56 17.40
CA ASP A 72 7.99 3.54 16.48
C ASP A 72 7.20 4.61 17.24
N SER A 73 7.37 5.88 16.87
CA SER A 73 6.69 7.01 17.53
C SER A 73 5.20 7.12 17.19
N ILE A 74 4.74 6.47 16.12
CA ILE A 74 3.35 6.47 15.65
C ILE A 74 2.70 5.16 16.03
N LEU A 75 3.30 4.05 15.60
CA LEU A 75 2.73 2.71 15.76
C LEU A 75 3.13 2.04 17.09
N GLY A 76 3.88 2.73 17.95
CA GLY A 76 4.34 2.20 19.21
C GLY A 76 5.36 1.06 19.08
N ARG A 77 5.42 0.20 20.11
CA ARG A 77 6.36 -0.91 20.16
C ARG A 77 5.91 -2.03 19.23
N PHE A 78 6.88 -2.67 18.58
CA PHE A 78 6.61 -3.91 17.87
C PHE A 78 6.10 -4.98 18.85
N PRO A 79 5.02 -5.73 18.52
CA PRO A 79 4.41 -6.67 19.45
C PRO A 79 5.25 -7.92 19.77
N GLY A 80 6.18 -8.29 18.88
CA GLY A 80 7.10 -9.44 19.07
C GLY A 80 8.47 -9.08 19.66
N GLU A 81 9.30 -10.09 19.84
CA GLU A 81 10.68 -9.92 20.27
C GLU A 81 11.55 -9.50 19.08
N VAL A 82 12.23 -8.35 19.22
CA VAL A 82 13.21 -7.86 18.23
C VAL A 82 14.59 -7.80 18.88
N SER A 83 15.53 -8.52 18.28
CA SER A 83 16.97 -8.51 18.58
C SER A 83 17.80 -8.43 17.29
N TYR A 84 19.13 -8.51 17.39
CA TYR A 84 20.03 -8.45 16.24
C TYR A 84 21.32 -9.21 16.52
N ASP A 85 21.99 -9.60 15.46
CA ASP A 85 23.40 -10.01 15.46
C ASP A 85 24.19 -9.16 14.45
N ASP A 86 25.42 -9.56 14.13
CA ASP A 86 26.30 -8.83 13.21
C ASP A 86 25.75 -8.75 11.77
N ASN A 87 24.81 -9.61 11.41
CA ASN A 87 24.35 -9.84 10.04
C ASN A 87 22.84 -9.72 9.83
N SER A 88 22.05 -9.74 10.90
CA SER A 88 20.60 -9.93 10.83
C SER A 88 19.85 -9.10 11.86
N VAL A 89 18.62 -8.73 11.51
CA VAL A 89 17.58 -8.40 12.48
C VAL A 89 16.85 -9.72 12.80
N ILE A 90 16.64 -10.02 14.07
CA ILE A 90 15.99 -11.26 14.51
C ILE A 90 14.64 -10.89 15.09
N VAL A 91 13.57 -11.45 14.54
CA VAL A 91 12.18 -11.21 14.95
C VAL A 91 11.56 -12.54 15.37
N ASP A 92 11.14 -12.64 16.63
CA ASP A 92 10.57 -13.86 17.22
C ASP A 92 11.41 -15.12 16.94
N GLY A 93 12.74 -14.96 17.04
CA GLY A 93 13.73 -16.02 16.78
C GLY A 93 14.06 -16.27 15.30
N LYS A 94 13.34 -15.65 14.36
CA LYS A 94 13.60 -15.77 12.92
C LYS A 94 14.61 -14.71 12.44
N PRO A 95 15.77 -15.11 11.88
CA PRO A 95 16.75 -14.16 11.36
C PRO A 95 16.33 -13.63 9.98
N ILE A 96 16.45 -12.31 9.81
CA ILE A 96 16.24 -11.61 8.54
C ILE A 96 17.57 -10.98 8.14
N LYS A 97 18.13 -11.40 7.01
CA LYS A 97 19.46 -10.96 6.57
C LYS A 97 19.46 -9.47 6.30
N VAL A 98 20.44 -8.74 6.86
CA VAL A 98 20.66 -7.33 6.54
C VAL A 98 21.77 -7.20 5.49
N LEU A 99 21.49 -6.39 4.48
CA LEU A 99 22.40 -6.00 3.40
C LEU A 99 22.57 -4.48 3.42
N ALA A 100 23.70 -4.00 2.88
CA ALA A 100 24.02 -2.57 2.81
C ALA A 100 24.62 -2.20 1.45
N GLN A 101 23.89 -2.50 0.37
CA GLN A 101 24.29 -2.21 -1.01
C GLN A 101 23.59 -0.96 -1.54
N ARG A 102 24.36 -0.07 -2.17
CA ARG A 102 23.84 1.15 -2.81
C ARG A 102 23.23 0.88 -4.18
N ASN A 103 23.78 -0.08 -4.91
CA ASN A 103 23.36 -0.43 -6.25
C ASN A 103 22.50 -1.70 -6.19
N PRO A 104 21.23 -1.65 -6.65
CA PRO A 104 20.33 -2.79 -6.69
C PRO A 104 20.87 -4.03 -7.39
N GLY A 105 21.75 -3.86 -8.40
CA GLY A 105 22.32 -4.97 -9.16
C GLY A 105 23.37 -5.78 -8.40
N ASP A 106 23.92 -5.24 -7.30
CA ASP A 106 24.91 -5.91 -6.46
C ASP A 106 24.25 -6.71 -5.32
N LEU A 107 22.92 -6.66 -5.21
CA LEU A 107 22.18 -7.40 -4.20
C LEU A 107 22.14 -8.89 -4.55
N PRO A 108 22.46 -9.80 -3.62
CA PRO A 108 22.50 -11.23 -3.89
C PRO A 108 21.09 -11.88 -3.84
N TRP A 109 20.11 -11.30 -4.54
CA TRP A 109 18.72 -11.78 -4.53
C TRP A 109 18.61 -13.23 -4.98
N LYS A 110 19.34 -13.61 -6.04
CA LYS A 110 19.41 -15.00 -6.51
C LYS A 110 19.88 -15.96 -5.42
N ASP A 111 20.97 -15.61 -4.73
CA ASP A 111 21.59 -16.49 -3.73
C ASP A 111 20.72 -16.63 -2.47
N LEU A 112 19.95 -15.58 -2.15
CA LEU A 112 18.98 -15.57 -1.07
C LEU A 112 17.63 -16.21 -1.46
N GLY A 113 17.45 -16.54 -2.75
CA GLY A 113 16.21 -17.07 -3.29
C GLY A 113 15.06 -16.06 -3.24
N VAL A 114 15.33 -14.75 -3.23
CA VAL A 114 14.30 -13.71 -3.25
C VAL A 114 13.58 -13.73 -4.59
N GLU A 115 12.26 -13.83 -4.55
CA GLU A 115 11.41 -13.88 -5.73
C GLU A 115 10.71 -12.54 -5.97
N VAL A 116 10.23 -11.90 -4.91
CA VAL A 116 9.60 -10.58 -4.98
C VAL A 116 10.42 -9.57 -4.19
N VAL A 117 10.73 -8.44 -4.83
CA VAL A 117 11.36 -7.29 -4.15
C VAL A 117 10.33 -6.22 -3.89
N VAL A 118 10.21 -5.78 -2.63
CA VAL A 118 9.52 -4.54 -2.27
C VAL A 118 10.52 -3.40 -2.35
N GLU A 119 10.37 -2.53 -3.35
CA GLU A 119 11.23 -1.37 -3.57
C GLU A 119 10.66 -0.15 -2.85
N SER A 120 11.20 0.13 -1.66
CA SER A 120 10.76 1.18 -0.75
C SER A 120 11.85 2.19 -0.38
N THR A 121 12.90 2.31 -1.19
CA THR A 121 13.93 3.36 -1.02
C THR A 121 13.45 4.75 -1.44
N GLY A 122 12.52 4.80 -2.39
CA GLY A 122 12.11 6.03 -3.09
C GLY A 122 13.13 6.53 -4.15
N LEU A 123 14.25 5.83 -4.33
CA LEU A 123 15.31 6.19 -5.29
C LEU A 123 15.13 5.47 -6.64
N PHE A 124 14.60 4.25 -6.63
CA PHE A 124 14.43 3.39 -7.80
C PHE A 124 12.96 3.32 -8.27
N THR A 125 12.31 4.47 -8.35
CA THR A 125 10.91 4.61 -8.82
C THR A 125 10.76 4.62 -10.35
N ASP A 126 11.86 4.46 -11.07
CA ASP A 126 11.89 4.28 -12.52
C ASP A 126 12.10 2.80 -12.82
N GLY A 127 11.19 2.18 -13.55
CA GLY A 127 11.21 0.76 -13.89
C GLY A 127 12.48 0.35 -14.63
N GLU A 128 13.06 1.23 -15.45
CA GLU A 128 14.35 0.97 -16.10
C GLU A 128 15.50 0.80 -15.09
N LYS A 129 15.44 1.50 -13.96
CA LYS A 129 16.41 1.32 -12.87
C LYS A 129 16.06 0.12 -11.99
N ALA A 130 14.77 -0.09 -11.73
CA ALA A 130 14.29 -1.22 -10.92
C ALA A 130 14.59 -2.59 -11.58
N LYS A 131 14.79 -2.65 -12.91
CA LYS A 131 15.30 -3.84 -13.62
C LYS A 131 16.59 -4.40 -13.04
N ALA A 132 17.39 -3.59 -12.35
CA ALA A 132 18.59 -4.06 -11.68
C ALA A 132 18.29 -5.10 -10.58
N HIS A 133 17.11 -5.06 -9.93
CA HIS A 133 16.68 -6.13 -9.01
C HIS A 133 16.37 -7.44 -9.73
N ILE A 134 15.77 -7.38 -10.92
CA ILE A 134 15.53 -8.56 -11.75
C ILE A 134 16.86 -9.16 -12.21
N ALA A 135 17.81 -8.31 -12.64
CA ALA A 135 19.15 -8.75 -13.01
C ALA A 135 19.91 -9.40 -11.83
N ALA A 136 19.66 -8.94 -10.60
CA ALA A 136 20.17 -9.53 -9.36
C ALA A 136 19.51 -10.88 -8.97
N GLY A 137 18.43 -11.27 -9.65
CA GLY A 137 17.80 -12.59 -9.51
C GLY A 137 16.36 -12.61 -8.99
N ALA A 138 15.78 -11.46 -8.65
CA ALA A 138 14.36 -11.39 -8.31
C ALA A 138 13.49 -11.68 -9.53
N LYS A 139 12.32 -12.30 -9.33
CA LYS A 139 11.33 -12.52 -10.39
C LYS A 139 10.45 -11.30 -10.61
N LYS A 140 10.09 -10.58 -9.53
CA LYS A 140 9.15 -9.46 -9.53
C LYS A 140 9.64 -8.31 -8.65
N VAL A 141 9.19 -7.10 -8.96
CA VAL A 141 9.42 -5.89 -8.15
C VAL A 141 8.11 -5.14 -7.95
N VAL A 142 7.77 -4.84 -6.70
CA VAL A 142 6.64 -3.98 -6.31
C VAL A 142 7.20 -2.68 -5.75
N ILE A 143 7.01 -1.58 -6.49
CA ILE A 143 7.49 -0.25 -6.10
C ILE A 143 6.46 0.41 -5.15
N SER A 144 6.92 0.85 -3.98
CA SER A 144 6.10 1.47 -2.93
C SER A 144 5.89 2.99 -3.14
N ALA A 145 5.81 3.43 -4.40
CA ALA A 145 5.63 4.82 -4.79
C ALA A 145 5.15 4.90 -6.25
N PRO A 146 4.63 6.05 -6.72
CA PRO A 146 4.30 6.24 -8.13
C PRO A 146 5.49 5.94 -9.04
N GLY A 147 5.32 4.95 -9.91
CA GLY A 147 6.35 4.49 -10.84
C GLY A 147 6.39 5.29 -12.15
N LYS A 148 7.55 5.30 -12.79
CA LYS A 148 7.73 5.66 -14.21
C LYS A 148 8.28 4.47 -14.96
N ASN A 149 7.92 4.31 -16.24
CA ASN A 149 8.39 3.18 -17.06
C ASN A 149 8.17 1.81 -16.38
N VAL A 150 7.08 1.69 -15.61
CA VAL A 150 6.65 0.43 -14.97
C VAL A 150 5.68 -0.29 -15.90
N ASP A 151 5.56 -1.60 -15.72
CA ASP A 151 4.68 -2.43 -16.55
C ASP A 151 3.20 -2.16 -16.22
N GLY A 152 2.90 -1.75 -14.99
CA GLY A 152 1.57 -1.34 -14.56
C GLY A 152 1.56 -0.65 -13.19
N THR A 153 0.53 0.16 -12.97
CA THR A 153 0.19 0.71 -11.66
C THR A 153 -1.12 0.10 -11.21
N PHE A 154 -1.16 -0.46 -10.01
CA PHE A 154 -2.33 -1.15 -9.49
C PHE A 154 -2.78 -0.54 -8.17
N VAL A 155 -4.09 -0.36 -8.04
CA VAL A 155 -4.76 -0.03 -6.78
C VAL A 155 -5.81 -1.12 -6.55
N LEU A 156 -5.71 -1.78 -5.40
CA LEU A 156 -6.60 -2.87 -5.01
C LEU A 156 -8.05 -2.36 -4.90
N GLY A 157 -9.00 -3.19 -5.36
CA GLY A 157 -10.42 -2.87 -5.47
C GLY A 157 -10.76 -1.95 -6.65
N VAL A 158 -9.78 -1.55 -7.47
CA VAL A 158 -9.98 -0.60 -8.57
C VAL A 158 -9.62 -1.23 -9.90
N ASN A 159 -8.35 -1.65 -10.06
CA ASN A 159 -7.84 -2.20 -11.32
C ASN A 159 -6.91 -3.41 -11.13
N ASP A 160 -6.87 -3.99 -9.93
CA ASP A 160 -6.02 -5.12 -9.59
C ASP A 160 -6.35 -6.40 -10.38
N GLN A 161 -7.58 -6.54 -10.86
CA GLN A 161 -7.94 -7.62 -11.79
C GLN A 161 -7.17 -7.57 -13.12
N ASP A 162 -6.62 -6.40 -13.49
CA ASP A 162 -5.85 -6.23 -14.72
C ASP A 162 -4.39 -6.69 -14.57
N TYR A 163 -3.96 -7.13 -13.36
CA TYR A 163 -2.62 -7.65 -13.14
C TYR A 163 -2.40 -9.00 -13.86
N ASP A 164 -1.63 -8.94 -14.95
CA ASP A 164 -1.13 -10.08 -15.73
C ASP A 164 0.31 -10.48 -15.32
N PRO A 165 0.52 -11.62 -14.66
CA PRO A 165 1.85 -12.06 -14.22
C PRO A 165 2.80 -12.39 -15.38
N ALA A 166 2.31 -12.62 -16.60
CA ALA A 166 3.18 -12.87 -17.75
C ALA A 166 3.76 -11.57 -18.33
N LYS A 167 3.08 -10.43 -18.12
CA LYS A 167 3.47 -9.13 -18.69
C LYS A 167 4.02 -8.17 -17.66
N HIS A 168 3.57 -8.27 -16.41
CA HIS A 168 3.88 -7.31 -15.36
C HIS A 168 4.90 -7.91 -14.39
N ASN A 169 6.15 -7.45 -14.50
CA ASN A 169 7.26 -7.86 -13.65
C ASN A 169 7.67 -6.75 -12.67
N ILE A 170 7.58 -5.49 -13.11
CA ILE A 170 7.91 -4.31 -12.32
C ILE A 170 6.67 -3.44 -12.26
N ILE A 171 6.00 -3.45 -11.12
CA ILE A 171 4.73 -2.76 -10.91
C ILE A 171 4.83 -1.71 -9.82
N SER A 172 3.86 -0.80 -9.77
CA SER A 172 3.74 0.24 -8.76
C SER A 172 2.45 0.08 -7.96
N ASN A 173 2.55 0.16 -6.64
CA ASN A 173 1.39 0.27 -5.74
C ASN A 173 0.86 1.72 -5.66
N ALA A 174 1.14 2.56 -6.67
CA ALA A 174 0.83 3.99 -6.68
C ALA A 174 1.34 4.74 -5.43
N SER A 175 0.60 5.76 -4.97
CA SER A 175 0.85 6.47 -3.71
C SER A 175 -0.27 6.24 -2.70
N CYS A 176 -0.03 6.56 -1.43
CA CYS A 176 -1.05 6.58 -0.38
C CYS A 176 -2.27 7.44 -0.75
N THR A 177 -2.06 8.65 -1.27
CA THR A 177 -3.17 9.51 -1.73
C THR A 177 -3.93 8.91 -2.91
N THR A 178 -3.26 8.17 -3.81
CA THR A 178 -3.94 7.49 -4.93
C THR A 178 -4.77 6.32 -4.42
N ASN A 179 -4.25 5.53 -3.47
CA ASN A 179 -4.98 4.45 -2.82
C ASN A 179 -6.19 4.97 -2.03
N CYS A 180 -6.13 6.17 -1.46
CA CYS A 180 -7.28 6.81 -0.84
C CYS A 180 -8.31 7.30 -1.89
N LEU A 181 -7.84 8.02 -2.90
CA LEU A 181 -8.74 8.69 -3.85
C LEU A 181 -9.39 7.71 -4.85
N ALA A 182 -8.66 6.70 -5.33
CA ALA A 182 -9.12 5.87 -6.44
C ALA A 182 -10.35 4.99 -6.09
N PRO A 183 -10.43 4.30 -4.94
CA PRO A 183 -11.62 3.54 -4.56
C PRO A 183 -12.86 4.45 -4.45
N LEU A 184 -12.72 5.62 -3.81
CA LEU A 184 -13.81 6.58 -3.71
C LEU A 184 -14.21 7.15 -5.08
N ALA A 185 -13.23 7.55 -5.90
CA ALA A 185 -13.47 8.08 -7.24
C ALA A 185 -14.14 7.04 -8.14
N LYS A 186 -13.78 5.75 -8.02
CA LYS A 186 -14.43 4.64 -8.74
C LYS A 186 -15.91 4.57 -8.39
N VAL A 187 -16.26 4.56 -7.11
CA VAL A 187 -17.67 4.50 -6.69
C VAL A 187 -18.46 5.69 -7.23
N LEU A 188 -17.91 6.90 -7.14
CA LEU A 188 -18.57 8.12 -7.62
C LEU A 188 -18.68 8.15 -9.15
N GLN A 189 -17.64 7.68 -9.86
CA GLN A 189 -17.63 7.58 -11.32
C GLN A 189 -18.66 6.56 -11.81
N ASP A 190 -18.71 5.38 -11.20
CA ASP A 190 -19.63 4.30 -11.58
C ASP A 190 -21.09 4.68 -11.27
N SER A 191 -21.34 5.42 -10.18
CA SER A 191 -22.69 5.77 -9.72
C SER A 191 -23.27 7.02 -10.38
N PHE A 192 -22.44 8.05 -10.59
CA PHE A 192 -22.91 9.39 -10.95
C PHE A 192 -22.22 9.96 -12.19
N GLY A 193 -21.13 9.33 -12.64
CA GLY A 193 -20.20 9.91 -13.60
C GLY A 193 -19.49 11.12 -13.03
N ILE A 194 -18.24 11.34 -13.44
CA ILE A 194 -17.50 12.55 -13.08
C ILE A 194 -17.13 13.25 -14.38
N GLU A 195 -17.60 14.49 -14.52
CA GLU A 195 -17.27 15.35 -15.67
C GLU A 195 -15.92 16.00 -15.48
N ARG A 196 -15.75 16.68 -14.34
CA ARG A 196 -14.52 17.36 -13.91
C ARG A 196 -14.46 17.41 -12.39
N GLY A 197 -13.26 17.37 -11.83
CA GLY A 197 -13.05 17.56 -10.41
C GLY A 197 -11.68 18.14 -10.06
N ILE A 198 -11.59 18.71 -8.87
CA ILE A 198 -10.34 19.15 -8.28
C ILE A 198 -10.21 18.52 -6.90
N MET A 199 -9.00 18.03 -6.61
CA MET A 199 -8.71 17.38 -5.34
C MET A 199 -7.62 18.15 -4.58
N THR A 200 -7.80 18.30 -3.28
CA THR A 200 -6.74 18.73 -2.38
C THR A 200 -6.52 17.65 -1.34
N THR A 201 -5.28 17.21 -1.13
CA THR A 201 -4.98 16.40 0.06
C THR A 201 -4.39 17.27 1.16
N ILE A 202 -5.04 17.28 2.33
CA ILE A 202 -4.42 17.79 3.55
C ILE A 202 -3.66 16.62 4.14
N HIS A 203 -2.33 16.71 4.07
CA HIS A 203 -1.48 15.55 4.23
C HIS A 203 -0.47 15.76 5.34
N ALA A 204 -0.28 14.72 6.16
CA ALA A 204 0.83 14.64 7.10
C ALA A 204 2.18 14.97 6.44
N TYR A 205 3.12 15.49 7.22
CA TYR A 205 4.48 15.61 6.74
C TYR A 205 5.13 14.23 6.58
N THR A 206 6.19 14.14 5.77
CA THR A 206 6.91 12.89 5.48
C THR A 206 8.41 13.11 5.64
N GLY A 207 9.21 12.05 5.45
CA GLY A 207 10.68 12.14 5.49
C GLY A 207 11.30 13.01 4.39
N ASP A 208 10.55 13.40 3.34
CA ASP A 208 11.02 14.32 2.30
C ASP A 208 11.09 15.78 2.79
N GLN A 209 10.25 16.16 3.75
CA GLN A 209 10.27 17.51 4.33
C GLN A 209 11.40 17.70 5.33
N ARG A 210 11.73 18.97 5.61
CA ARG A 210 12.78 19.33 6.55
C ARG A 210 12.22 19.65 7.93
N LEU A 211 12.88 19.16 8.98
CA LEU A 211 12.50 19.48 10.36
C LEU A 211 12.69 20.98 10.66
N GLN A 212 13.76 21.57 10.13
CA GLN A 212 14.10 22.99 10.19
C GLN A 212 14.28 23.53 8.77
N ASP A 213 14.34 24.85 8.60
CA ASP A 213 14.60 25.45 7.29
C ASP A 213 15.96 24.95 6.73
N ALA A 214 15.92 24.20 5.63
CA ALA A 214 17.10 23.52 5.06
C ALA A 214 16.97 23.28 3.54
N PRO A 215 18.08 23.08 2.80
CA PRO A 215 18.05 22.95 1.34
C PRO A 215 17.11 21.84 0.84
N HIS A 216 16.29 22.20 -0.16
CA HIS A 216 15.40 21.30 -0.87
C HIS A 216 15.07 21.88 -2.26
N LYS A 217 14.86 21.02 -3.26
CA LYS A 217 14.56 21.43 -4.66
C LYS A 217 13.24 22.18 -4.82
N ASP A 218 12.25 21.82 -4.00
CA ASP A 218 11.00 22.57 -3.81
C ASP A 218 11.20 23.51 -2.62
N LEU A 219 11.29 24.82 -2.88
CA LEU A 219 11.53 25.86 -1.87
C LEU A 219 10.44 25.92 -0.80
N ARG A 220 9.22 25.44 -1.09
CA ARG A 220 8.17 25.38 -0.07
C ARG A 220 8.46 24.26 0.93
N ARG A 221 8.93 23.10 0.45
CA ARG A 221 9.34 21.96 1.30
C ARG A 221 10.69 22.16 1.99
N ALA A 222 11.42 23.21 1.63
CA ALA A 222 12.62 23.64 2.35
C ALA A 222 12.32 24.23 3.74
N ARG A 223 11.05 24.58 4.01
CA ARG A 223 10.62 25.20 5.27
C ARG A 223 10.30 24.16 6.35
N ALA A 224 10.49 24.52 7.61
CA ALA A 224 10.26 23.66 8.78
C ALA A 224 8.85 23.02 8.77
N ALA A 225 8.81 21.69 8.69
CA ALA A 225 7.59 20.91 8.46
C ALA A 225 6.58 21.01 9.59
N ALA A 226 7.04 20.98 10.84
CA ALA A 226 6.20 20.97 12.03
C ALA A 226 5.63 22.34 12.43
N LEU A 227 5.86 23.38 11.61
CA LEU A 227 5.41 24.76 11.88
C LEU A 227 4.60 25.38 10.72
N ASN A 228 4.52 24.71 9.57
CA ASN A 228 3.97 25.30 8.35
C ASN A 228 2.89 24.43 7.71
N MET A 229 1.94 25.11 7.05
CA MET A 229 1.14 24.51 5.99
C MET A 229 1.85 24.73 4.66
N ILE A 230 2.27 23.66 3.98
CA ILE A 230 3.17 23.73 2.82
C ILE A 230 2.42 23.24 1.57
N PRO A 231 1.95 24.15 0.68
CA PRO A 231 1.30 23.75 -0.57
C PRO A 231 2.32 23.20 -1.56
N THR A 232 2.05 22.06 -2.16
CA THR A 232 2.95 21.39 -3.11
C THR A 232 2.15 20.63 -4.17
N LYS A 233 2.81 20.31 -5.29
CA LYS A 233 2.19 19.49 -6.33
C LYS A 233 2.01 18.06 -5.83
N THR A 234 0.90 17.45 -6.21
CA THR A 234 0.65 16.01 -6.04
C THR A 234 0.48 15.37 -7.42
N GLY A 235 0.95 14.14 -7.57
CA GLY A 235 0.72 13.33 -8.78
C GLY A 235 -0.50 12.43 -8.67
N ALA A 236 -1.22 12.46 -7.53
CA ALA A 236 -2.27 11.49 -7.22
C ALA A 236 -3.45 11.59 -8.20
N ALA A 237 -3.88 12.79 -8.56
CA ALA A 237 -4.97 13.00 -9.53
C ALA A 237 -4.59 12.43 -10.91
N GLN A 238 -3.35 12.63 -11.36
CA GLN A 238 -2.86 12.04 -12.60
C GLN A 238 -2.72 10.51 -12.51
N ALA A 239 -2.34 9.98 -11.35
CA ALA A 239 -2.23 8.54 -11.11
C ALA A 239 -3.60 7.84 -11.08
N VAL A 240 -4.66 8.50 -10.60
CA VAL A 240 -6.04 7.99 -10.70
C VAL A 240 -6.42 7.71 -12.15
N ALA A 241 -6.00 8.56 -13.10
CA ALA A 241 -6.26 8.32 -14.53
C ALA A 241 -5.52 7.11 -15.12
N LEU A 242 -4.50 6.57 -14.44
CA LEU A 242 -3.84 5.33 -14.83
C LEU A 242 -4.63 4.10 -14.43
N VAL A 243 -5.38 4.18 -13.33
CA VAL A 243 -6.16 3.07 -12.76
C VAL A 243 -7.66 3.17 -13.04
N ILE A 244 -8.15 4.35 -13.42
CA ILE A 244 -9.52 4.61 -13.89
C ILE A 244 -9.42 5.46 -15.18
N PRO A 245 -9.21 4.84 -16.34
CA PRO A 245 -8.95 5.55 -17.60
C PRO A 245 -10.02 6.57 -18.01
N GLU A 246 -11.28 6.35 -17.61
CA GLU A 246 -12.43 7.24 -17.84
C GLU A 246 -12.26 8.62 -17.20
N LEU A 247 -11.35 8.74 -16.23
CA LEU A 247 -11.05 9.96 -15.49
C LEU A 247 -9.85 10.74 -16.05
N LYS A 248 -9.23 10.24 -17.13
CA LYS A 248 -8.10 10.90 -17.78
C LYS A 248 -8.47 12.31 -18.26
N GLY A 249 -7.72 13.29 -17.77
CA GLY A 249 -7.92 14.71 -18.11
C GLY A 249 -9.11 15.37 -17.40
N LYS A 250 -9.81 14.66 -16.52
CA LYS A 250 -10.96 15.18 -15.77
C LYS A 250 -10.62 15.67 -14.37
N PHE A 251 -9.45 15.29 -13.85
CA PHE A 251 -9.00 15.67 -12.50
C PHE A 251 -7.62 16.32 -12.49
N ASP A 252 -7.47 17.26 -11.57
CA ASP A 252 -6.17 17.75 -11.12
C ASP A 252 -6.22 18.00 -9.61
N GLY A 253 -5.08 18.30 -9.01
CA GLY A 253 -5.05 18.58 -7.58
C GLY A 253 -3.72 19.05 -7.04
N LEU A 254 -3.74 19.35 -5.74
CA LEU A 254 -2.55 19.71 -4.98
C LEU A 254 -2.55 19.04 -3.61
N ALA A 255 -1.43 19.14 -2.92
CA ALA A 255 -1.33 18.76 -1.52
C ALA A 255 -1.01 19.98 -0.66
N VAL A 256 -1.55 20.03 0.54
CA VAL A 256 -1.11 20.93 1.61
C VAL A 256 -0.51 20.04 2.70
N ARG A 257 0.80 20.12 2.90
CA ARG A 257 1.46 19.39 4.00
C ARG A 257 1.21 20.14 5.30
N VAL A 258 0.78 19.46 6.35
CA VAL A 258 0.45 20.09 7.63
C VAL A 258 1.27 19.49 8.79
N PRO A 259 1.37 20.18 9.94
CA PRO A 259 2.14 19.73 11.12
C PRO A 259 1.59 18.52 11.88
N VAL A 260 1.14 17.49 11.17
CA VAL A 260 0.72 16.20 11.74
C VAL A 260 1.66 15.09 11.23
N PRO A 261 2.09 14.16 12.08
CA PRO A 261 3.09 13.15 11.72
C PRO A 261 2.53 11.99 10.88
N THR A 262 1.25 11.66 11.06
CA THR A 262 0.48 10.75 10.20
C THR A 262 -1.00 11.16 10.27
N GLY A 263 -1.80 10.56 9.41
CA GLY A 263 -3.22 10.84 9.26
C GLY A 263 -3.42 11.98 8.27
N SER A 264 -4.00 11.64 7.13
CA SER A 264 -4.22 12.56 6.01
C SER A 264 -5.66 12.45 5.54
N LEU A 265 -6.12 13.42 4.76
CA LEU A 265 -7.43 13.34 4.11
C LEU A 265 -7.38 13.87 2.69
N THR A 266 -8.19 13.29 1.82
CA THR A 266 -8.50 13.80 0.49
C THR A 266 -9.80 14.58 0.55
N ASP A 267 -9.74 15.79 0.02
CA ASP A 267 -10.88 16.65 -0.26
C ASP A 267 -11.10 16.62 -1.77
N LEU A 268 -12.22 16.04 -2.22
CA LEU A 268 -12.60 16.01 -3.62
C LEU A 268 -13.85 16.86 -3.83
N THR A 269 -13.73 17.81 -4.75
CA THR A 269 -14.87 18.57 -5.28
C THR A 269 -15.04 18.24 -6.76
N PHE A 270 -16.22 17.83 -7.19
CA PHE A 270 -16.47 17.40 -8.56
C PHE A 270 -17.86 17.76 -9.07
N ILE A 271 -18.00 17.75 -10.40
CA ILE A 271 -19.26 17.90 -11.11
C ILE A 271 -19.70 16.50 -11.57
N PRO A 272 -20.83 15.97 -11.05
CA PRO A 272 -21.42 14.72 -11.52
C PRO A 272 -22.09 14.92 -12.88
N SER A 273 -22.27 13.82 -13.64
CA SER A 273 -22.93 13.87 -14.97
C SER A 273 -24.45 14.07 -14.89
N ARG A 274 -25.03 14.03 -13.69
CA ARG A 274 -26.42 14.37 -13.38
C ARG A 274 -26.52 15.02 -12.01
N GLU A 275 -27.63 15.68 -11.71
CA GLU A 275 -27.90 16.13 -10.35
C GLU A 275 -27.99 14.93 -9.40
N VAL A 276 -27.44 15.11 -8.19
CA VAL A 276 -27.42 14.12 -7.12
C VAL A 276 -27.74 14.79 -5.80
N THR A 277 -28.17 14.00 -4.82
CA THR A 277 -28.41 14.43 -3.44
C THR A 277 -27.30 13.95 -2.50
N VAL A 278 -27.20 14.56 -1.32
CA VAL A 278 -26.28 14.08 -0.26
C VAL A 278 -26.56 12.62 0.08
N ASP A 279 -27.84 12.24 0.19
CA ASP A 279 -28.23 10.89 0.57
C ASP A 279 -27.89 9.85 -0.51
N GLU A 280 -28.02 10.18 -1.80
CA GLU A 280 -27.57 9.31 -2.89
C GLU A 280 -26.06 9.06 -2.82
N VAL A 281 -25.26 10.11 -2.61
CA VAL A 281 -23.79 9.99 -2.50
C VAL A 281 -23.43 9.09 -1.32
N LYS A 282 -24.03 9.33 -0.14
CA LYS A 282 -23.79 8.51 1.06
C LYS A 282 -24.19 7.06 0.84
N ALA A 283 -25.37 6.82 0.26
CA ALA A 283 -25.88 5.46 0.01
C ALA A 283 -24.97 4.69 -0.96
N ALA A 284 -24.52 5.31 -2.04
CA ALA A 284 -23.61 4.69 -3.00
C ALA A 284 -22.27 4.30 -2.35
N VAL A 285 -21.68 5.23 -1.59
CA VAL A 285 -20.39 4.99 -0.92
C VAL A 285 -20.52 3.94 0.18
N LYS A 286 -21.58 3.99 0.98
CA LYS A 286 -21.86 2.98 2.02
C LYS A 286 -22.04 1.59 1.42
N ALA A 287 -22.83 1.46 0.35
CA ALA A 287 -23.04 0.18 -0.33
C ALA A 287 -21.74 -0.40 -0.89
N ALA A 288 -20.85 0.43 -1.43
CA ALA A 288 -19.55 -0.01 -1.90
C ALA A 288 -18.61 -0.44 -0.75
N ALA A 289 -18.56 0.35 0.32
CA ALA A 289 -17.75 0.07 1.51
C ALA A 289 -18.18 -1.23 2.23
N GLU A 290 -19.49 -1.48 2.33
CA GLU A 290 -20.05 -2.67 2.97
C GLU A 290 -20.08 -3.90 2.03
N GLY A 291 -19.84 -3.70 0.73
CA GLY A 291 -19.88 -4.72 -0.31
C GLY A 291 -18.53 -4.92 -1.02
N PRO A 292 -18.42 -4.54 -2.30
CA PRO A 292 -17.26 -4.89 -3.15
C PRO A 292 -15.92 -4.30 -2.70
N LEU A 293 -15.92 -3.22 -1.91
CA LEU A 293 -14.70 -2.56 -1.42
C LEU A 293 -14.45 -2.78 0.08
N LYS A 294 -15.10 -3.76 0.69
CA LYS A 294 -14.91 -4.08 2.11
C LYS A 294 -13.44 -4.37 2.42
N GLY A 295 -12.90 -3.70 3.44
CA GLY A 295 -11.47 -3.79 3.82
C GLY A 295 -10.55 -2.82 3.05
N ILE A 296 -11.07 -2.14 2.03
CA ILE A 296 -10.36 -1.12 1.24
C ILE A 296 -10.97 0.26 1.51
N LEU A 297 -12.29 0.36 1.41
CA LEU A 297 -13.08 1.56 1.66
C LEU A 297 -13.94 1.35 2.91
N ALA A 298 -13.82 2.25 3.89
CA ALA A 298 -14.68 2.34 5.05
C ALA A 298 -15.64 3.54 4.92
N TYR A 299 -16.74 3.49 5.65
CA TYR A 299 -17.73 4.56 5.75
C TYR A 299 -17.90 4.93 7.22
N THR A 300 -17.84 6.22 7.55
CA THR A 300 -18.07 6.71 8.92
C THR A 300 -19.06 7.86 8.96
N GLU A 301 -19.86 7.89 10.03
CA GLU A 301 -20.71 9.02 10.43
C GLU A 301 -20.25 9.64 11.75
N ASP A 302 -19.22 9.07 12.37
CA ASP A 302 -18.64 9.59 13.60
C ASP A 302 -17.80 10.84 13.29
N PRO A 303 -17.83 11.88 14.14
CA PRO A 303 -17.06 13.11 13.95
C PRO A 303 -15.59 12.91 14.33
N ILE A 304 -14.88 12.08 13.57
CA ILE A 304 -13.49 11.68 13.82
C ILE A 304 -12.49 12.75 13.36
N VAL A 305 -11.27 12.66 13.89
CA VAL A 305 -10.12 13.49 13.50
C VAL A 305 -8.91 12.63 13.11
N SER A 306 -7.82 13.28 12.63
CA SER A 306 -6.64 12.59 12.09
C SER A 306 -5.95 11.59 13.02
N THR A 307 -6.12 11.72 14.35
CA THR A 307 -5.54 10.78 15.31
C THR A 307 -6.34 9.50 15.43
N ASP A 308 -7.63 9.54 15.13
CA ASP A 308 -8.55 8.40 15.33
C ASP A 308 -8.40 7.35 14.23
N ILE A 309 -7.82 7.74 13.10
CA ILE A 309 -7.53 6.84 11.97
C ILE A 309 -6.11 6.25 12.01
N GLN A 310 -5.31 6.57 13.03
CA GLN A 310 -3.94 6.04 13.11
C GLN A 310 -3.96 4.54 13.33
N GLY A 311 -3.25 3.80 12.47
CA GLY A 311 -3.31 2.34 12.49
C GLY A 311 -4.56 1.74 11.85
N ASP A 312 -5.42 2.55 11.22
CA ASP A 312 -6.51 2.03 10.39
C ASP A 312 -5.94 1.48 9.06
N SER A 313 -6.28 0.23 8.74
CA SER A 313 -5.74 -0.49 7.59
C SER A 313 -6.47 -0.18 6.28
N HIS A 314 -7.62 0.52 6.30
CA HIS A 314 -8.34 0.89 5.09
C HIS A 314 -7.53 1.90 4.26
N SER A 315 -7.71 1.84 2.95
CA SER A 315 -7.09 2.82 2.04
C SER A 315 -7.80 4.16 2.06
N SER A 316 -9.12 4.13 2.28
CA SER A 316 -10.01 5.28 2.23
C SER A 316 -11.08 5.09 3.29
N ILE A 317 -11.29 6.10 4.13
CA ILE A 317 -12.34 6.12 5.15
C ILE A 317 -13.23 7.33 4.81
N PHE A 318 -14.37 7.10 4.17
CA PHE A 318 -15.25 8.16 3.72
C PHE A 318 -15.95 8.83 4.90
N ASP A 319 -15.83 10.16 4.99
CA ASP A 319 -16.48 10.96 6.02
C ASP A 319 -17.84 11.46 5.51
N ALA A 320 -18.90 10.80 5.97
CA ALA A 320 -20.25 11.12 5.53
C ALA A 320 -20.74 12.47 6.09
N THR A 321 -20.17 12.97 7.18
CA THR A 321 -20.64 14.19 7.84
C THR A 321 -20.29 15.43 7.02
N GLU A 322 -19.22 15.37 6.23
CA GLU A 322 -18.73 16.46 5.39
C GLU A 322 -19.11 16.38 3.91
N THR A 323 -20.07 15.52 3.55
CA THR A 323 -20.63 15.48 2.20
C THR A 323 -21.50 16.72 1.95
N LYS A 324 -21.17 17.51 0.92
CA LYS A 324 -21.95 18.69 0.52
C LYS A 324 -22.40 18.57 -0.94
N VAL A 325 -23.59 19.06 -1.22
CA VAL A 325 -24.11 19.25 -2.57
C VAL A 325 -24.62 20.68 -2.70
N ILE A 326 -24.14 21.40 -3.71
CA ILE A 326 -24.57 22.76 -4.07
C ILE A 326 -24.88 22.76 -5.56
N GLY A 327 -26.15 22.64 -5.93
CA GLY A 327 -26.54 22.42 -7.33
C GLY A 327 -25.88 21.15 -7.87
N ASN A 328 -25.14 21.26 -8.98
CA ASN A 328 -24.35 20.16 -9.55
C ASN A 328 -22.90 20.14 -9.06
N LEU A 329 -22.57 20.75 -7.91
CA LEU A 329 -21.25 20.69 -7.31
C LEU A 329 -21.29 19.80 -6.07
N VAL A 330 -20.52 18.72 -6.08
CA VAL A 330 -20.44 17.77 -4.97
C VAL A 330 -19.07 17.86 -4.32
N LYS A 331 -19.05 17.88 -2.99
CA LYS A 331 -17.84 17.80 -2.17
C LYS A 331 -17.90 16.59 -1.27
N VAL A 332 -16.83 15.82 -1.23
CA VAL A 332 -16.65 14.67 -0.35
C VAL A 332 -15.27 14.69 0.30
N LEU A 333 -15.19 14.14 1.50
CA LEU A 333 -13.93 13.95 2.22
C LEU A 333 -13.69 12.46 2.46
N SER A 334 -12.41 12.08 2.46
CA SER A 334 -12.01 10.76 2.93
C SER A 334 -10.67 10.80 3.64
N TRP A 335 -10.61 10.20 4.82
CA TRP A 335 -9.40 10.02 5.61
C TRP A 335 -8.59 8.82 5.14
N TYR A 336 -7.30 8.82 5.46
CA TYR A 336 -6.40 7.69 5.29
C TYR A 336 -5.17 7.84 6.18
N ASP A 337 -4.77 6.74 6.83
CA ASP A 337 -3.42 6.66 7.40
C ASP A 337 -2.45 6.47 6.24
N ASN A 338 -1.75 7.55 5.90
CA ASN A 338 -0.83 7.56 4.77
C ASN A 338 0.40 6.66 4.93
N GLU A 339 0.65 6.15 6.14
CA GLU A 339 1.68 5.17 6.41
C GLU A 339 1.08 3.76 6.52
N TRP A 340 0.05 3.57 7.34
CA TRP A 340 -0.46 2.24 7.69
C TRP A 340 -1.37 1.62 6.63
N GLY A 341 -2.44 2.31 6.23
CA GLY A 341 -3.36 1.81 5.19
C GLY A 341 -2.62 1.53 3.88
N TYR A 342 -1.67 2.39 3.51
CA TYR A 342 -0.81 2.17 2.34
C TYR A 342 0.09 0.93 2.47
N SER A 343 0.70 0.71 3.64
CA SER A 343 1.59 -0.44 3.87
C SER A 343 0.79 -1.76 3.84
N ASN A 344 -0.44 -1.76 4.35
CA ASN A 344 -1.35 -2.90 4.23
C ASN A 344 -1.64 -3.20 2.75
N ARG A 345 -2.00 -2.19 1.93
CA ARG A 345 -2.18 -2.40 0.48
C ARG A 345 -0.93 -2.89 -0.23
N LEU A 346 0.25 -2.50 0.24
CA LEU A 346 1.52 -2.97 -0.31
C LEU A 346 1.75 -4.44 -0.01
N VAL A 347 1.38 -4.92 1.18
CA VAL A 347 1.37 -6.35 1.53
C VAL A 347 0.38 -7.09 0.64
N ASP A 348 -0.88 -6.66 0.62
CA ASP A 348 -1.94 -7.29 -0.17
C ASP A 348 -1.57 -7.37 -1.68
N LEU A 349 -0.97 -6.32 -2.26
CA LEU A 349 -0.51 -6.35 -3.66
C LEU A 349 0.69 -7.31 -3.84
N THR A 350 1.55 -7.41 -2.84
CA THR A 350 2.68 -8.35 -2.87
C THR A 350 2.19 -9.79 -2.79
N GLU A 351 1.15 -10.07 -1.99
CA GLU A 351 0.47 -11.38 -1.96
C GLU A 351 -0.19 -11.70 -3.30
N LEU A 352 -0.92 -10.75 -3.91
CA LEU A 352 -1.49 -10.94 -5.25
C LEU A 352 -0.42 -11.29 -6.30
N VAL A 353 0.77 -10.72 -6.18
CA VAL A 353 1.92 -11.03 -7.05
C VAL A 353 2.46 -12.43 -6.72
N ALA A 354 2.64 -12.74 -5.44
CA ALA A 354 3.16 -14.01 -4.93
C ALA A 354 2.28 -15.20 -5.32
N ASP A 355 0.95 -15.07 -5.19
CA ASP A 355 -0.03 -16.11 -5.53
C ASP A 355 -0.01 -16.53 -7.01
N LYS A 356 0.61 -15.72 -7.87
CA LYS A 356 0.68 -15.94 -9.32
C LYS A 356 2.09 -16.29 -9.82
N LEU A 357 3.02 -16.67 -8.94
CA LEU A 357 4.42 -16.99 -9.26
C LEU A 357 4.73 -18.45 -9.58
#